data_AF-A0A1I7CQJ4-F1
#
_entry.id   AF-A0A1I7CQJ4-F1
#
_cell.length_a   1.000
_cell.length_b   1.000
_cell.length_c   1.000
_cell.angle_alpha   90.00
_cell.angle_beta   90.00
_cell.angle_gamma   90.00
#
_symmetry.space_group_name_H-M   'P 1'
#
loop_
_entity.id
_entity.type
_entity.pdbx_description
1 polymer ?
#
loop_
_entity_poly.entity_id
_entity_poly.type
_entity_poly.pdbx_seq_one_letter_code
_entity_poly.pdbx_strand_id
1 'polypeptide(L)'
;MRKLIPITTEYIKPSRSIDILHLESSEGIEPFYIYNYEGLHFHYFDSLIRLIQFFEEGLEANRSFYSGQELDDFLNELSGRGLND
;
A
#
# COMPACT_ATOMS: atom_id res chain seq x y z
N MET A 1 18.58 3.66 -4.21
CA MET A 1 17.79 3.29 -3.01
C MET A 1 16.40 3.89 -3.20
N ARG A 2 15.35 3.12 -2.96
CA ARG A 2 13.98 3.62 -3.07
C ARG A 2 13.52 4.11 -1.70
N LYS A 3 12.67 5.11 -1.66
CA LYS A 3 12.20 5.70 -0.40
C LYS A 3 10.68 5.76 -0.40
N LEU A 4 10.08 5.24 0.68
CA LEU A 4 8.66 5.39 0.93
C LEU A 4 8.42 6.72 1.62
N ILE A 5 7.49 7.51 1.08
CA ILE A 5 7.07 8.78 1.63
C ILE A 5 5.56 8.68 1.89
N PRO A 6 5.12 8.61 3.15
CA PRO A 6 3.71 8.72 3.48
C PRO A 6 3.18 10.10 3.08
N ILE A 7 2.04 10.15 2.41
CA ILE A 7 1.41 11.40 1.96
C ILE A 7 0.22 11.75 2.84
N THR A 8 -0.76 10.85 2.93
CA THR A 8 -1.94 11.00 3.80
C THR A 8 -2.53 9.64 4.12
N THR A 9 -3.36 9.61 5.16
CA THR A 9 -4.22 8.48 5.50
C THR A 9 -5.66 8.99 5.52
N GLU A 10 -6.48 8.45 4.63
CA GLU A 10 -7.91 8.77 4.56
C GLU A 10 -8.70 7.70 5.32
N TYR A 11 -9.31 8.09 6.43
CA TYR A 11 -10.15 7.19 7.21
C TYR A 11 -11.57 7.14 6.63
N ILE A 12 -11.95 5.98 6.08
CA ILE A 12 -13.32 5.70 5.64
C ILE A 12 -14.19 5.42 6.88
N LYS A 13 -13.65 4.68 7.84
CA LYS A 13 -14.22 4.36 9.17
C LYS A 13 -13.07 4.22 10.18
N PRO A 14 -13.33 4.19 11.50
CA PRO A 14 -12.27 4.04 12.50
C PRO A 14 -11.33 2.84 12.27
N SER A 15 -11.85 1.75 11.71
CA SER A 15 -11.09 0.53 11.39
C SER A 15 -10.88 0.32 9.88
N ARG A 16 -11.15 1.31 9.02
CA ARG A 16 -10.94 1.21 7.58
C ARG A 16 -10.32 2.47 7.02
N SER A 17 -9.13 2.37 6.45
CA SER A 17 -8.38 3.51 5.92
C SER A 17 -7.78 3.21 4.56
N ILE A 18 -7.50 4.27 3.80
CA ILE A 18 -6.65 4.22 2.62
C ILE A 18 -5.40 5.04 2.94
N ASP A 19 -4.25 4.38 2.98
CA ASP A 19 -2.97 5.05 3.06
C ASP A 19 -2.47 5.35 1.65
N ILE A 20 -2.06 6.60 1.43
CA ILE A 20 -1.49 7.07 0.17
C ILE A 20 0.00 7.29 0.40
N LEU A 21 0.83 6.60 -0.38
CA LEU A 21 2.27 6.65 -0.26
C LEU A 21 2.91 6.89 -1.62
N HIS A 22 4.10 7.48 -1.60
CA HIS A 22 4.95 7.63 -2.77
C HIS A 22 6.18 6.74 -2.64
N LEU A 23 6.53 6.04 -3.72
CA LEU A 23 7.81 5.38 -3.92
C LEU A 23 8.71 6.31 -4.72
N GLU A 24 9.63 6.99 -4.03
CA GLU A 24 10.63 7.85 -4.63
C GLU A 24 11.85 7.03 -5.05
N SER A 25 12.30 7.21 -6.29
CA SER A 25 13.49 6.57 -6.86
C SER A 25 14.24 7.55 -7.77
N SER A 26 15.36 7.11 -8.34
CA SER A 26 16.09 7.90 -9.36
C SER A 26 15.30 8.06 -10.66
N GLU A 27 14.31 7.21 -10.91
CA GLU A 27 13.50 7.21 -12.13
C GLU A 27 12.26 8.11 -12.00
N GLY A 28 11.91 8.49 -10.77
CA GLY A 28 10.76 9.35 -10.49
C GLY A 28 10.08 9.02 -9.17
N ILE A 29 8.86 9.55 -9.03
CA ILE A 29 7.98 9.35 -7.87
C ILE A 29 6.72 8.65 -8.37
N GLU A 30 6.45 7.47 -7.83
CA GLU A 30 5.28 6.67 -8.17
C GLU A 30 4.33 6.57 -6.97
N PRO A 31 3.06 6.99 -7.09
CA PRO A 31 2.09 6.82 -6.02
C PRO A 31 1.58 5.38 -5.96
N PHE A 32 1.31 4.89 -4.75
CA PHE A 32 0.61 3.64 -4.51
C PHE A 32 -0.30 3.77 -3.28
N TYR A 33 -1.19 2.79 -3.12
CA TYR A 33 -2.29 2.85 -2.16
C TYR A 33 -2.34 1.56 -1.35
N ILE A 34 -2.63 1.69 -0.05
CA ILE A 34 -2.90 0.56 0.83
C ILE A 34 -4.29 0.75 1.40
N TYR A 35 -5.20 -0.15 1.11
CA TYR A 35 -6.48 -0.22 1.80
C TYR A 35 -6.35 -1.15 3.01
N ASN A 36 -6.52 -0.59 4.20
CA ASN A 36 -6.63 -1.32 5.45
C ASN A 36 -8.10 -1.65 5.72
N TYR A 37 -8.42 -2.93 5.78
CA TYR A 37 -9.71 -3.47 6.17
C TYR A 37 -9.62 -4.09 7.57
N GLU A 38 -10.20 -3.38 8.53
CA GLU A 38 -10.38 -3.81 9.93
C GLU A 38 -9.09 -4.08 10.71
N GLY A 39 -7.94 -3.59 10.23
CA GLY A 39 -6.64 -3.84 10.82
C GLY A 39 -6.14 -5.27 10.64
N LEU A 40 -6.84 -6.08 9.83
CA LEU A 40 -6.60 -7.52 9.66
C LEU A 40 -6.29 -7.90 8.22
N HIS A 41 -6.80 -7.12 7.26
CA HIS A 41 -6.59 -7.37 5.84
C HIS A 41 -6.10 -6.11 5.17
N PHE A 42 -5.02 -6.21 4.40
CA PHE A 42 -4.42 -5.08 3.70
C PHE A 42 -4.37 -5.38 2.21
N HIS A 43 -4.79 -4.41 1.40
CA HIS A 43 -4.78 -4.53 -0.06
C HIS A 43 -3.91 -3.44 -0.66
N TYR A 44 -2.89 -3.85 -1.41
CA TYR A 44 -1.99 -2.96 -2.13
C TYR A 44 -2.51 -2.71 -3.55
N PHE A 45 -2.39 -1.46 -4.00
CA PHE A 45 -2.70 -1.03 -5.36
C PHE A 45 -1.59 -0.14 -5.90
N ASP A 46 -1.14 -0.43 -7.12
CA ASP A 46 -0.10 0.34 -7.82
C ASP A 46 -0.62 1.63 -8.47
N SER A 47 -1.93 1.84 -8.46
CA SER A 47 -2.56 2.97 -9.12
C SER A 47 -3.96 3.24 -8.56
N LEU A 48 -4.40 4.50 -8.67
CA LEU A 48 -5.74 4.92 -8.25
C LEU A 48 -6.83 4.18 -9.04
N ILE A 49 -6.59 3.90 -10.32
CA ILE A 49 -7.55 3.20 -11.18
C ILE A 49 -7.81 1.79 -10.64
N ARG A 50 -6.76 1.04 -10.25
CA ARG A 50 -6.91 -0.29 -9.66
C ARG A 50 -7.69 -0.26 -8.34
N LEU A 51 -7.43 0.73 -7.50
CA LEU A 51 -8.16 0.94 -6.25
C LEU A 51 -9.66 1.19 -6.51
N ILE A 52 -9.99 2.04 -7.49
CA ILE A 52 -11.39 2.33 -7.86
C ILE A 52 -12.07 1.05 -8.39
N GLN A 53 -11.42 0.32 -9.29
CA GLN A 53 -11.97 -0.92 -9.84
C GLN A 53 -12.22 -1.99 -8.76
N PHE A 54 -11.36 -2.08 -7.75
CA PHE A 54 -11.59 -2.95 -6.60
C PHE A 54 -12.90 -2.60 -5.87
N PHE A 55 -13.14 -1.31 -5.60
CA PHE A 55 -14.35 -0.88 -4.90
C PHE A 55 -15.62 -0.94 -5.75
N GLU A 56 -15.55 -0.56 -7.04
CA GLU A 56 -16.72 -0.41 -7.89
C GLU A 56 -17.07 -1.68 -8.67
N GLU A 57 -16.06 -2.44 -9.11
CA GLU A 57 -16.23 -3.60 -9.97
C GLU A 57 -15.97 -4.93 -9.24
N GLY A 58 -15.43 -4.87 -8.02
CA GLY A 58 -15.09 -6.07 -7.24
C GLY A 58 -13.89 -6.83 -7.81
N LEU A 59 -13.00 -6.16 -8.55
CA LEU A 59 -11.77 -6.76 -9.04
C LEU A 59 -10.80 -7.05 -7.89
N GLU A 60 -9.94 -8.05 -8.07
CA GLU A 60 -8.90 -8.39 -7.11
C GLU A 60 -7.84 -7.29 -6.99
N ALA A 61 -7.30 -7.13 -5.78
CA ALA A 61 -6.19 -6.23 -5.51
C ALA A 61 -4.90 -6.70 -6.21
N ASN A 62 -3.94 -5.78 -6.41
CA ASN A 62 -2.63 -6.14 -6.96
C ASN A 62 -1.91 -7.14 -6.03
N ARG A 63 -2.04 -6.94 -4.70
CA ARG A 63 -1.57 -7.88 -3.68
C ARG A 63 -2.39 -7.71 -2.41
N SER A 64 -2.59 -8.81 -1.68
CA SER A 64 -3.31 -8.82 -0.40
C SER A 64 -2.45 -9.43 0.69
N PHE A 65 -2.59 -8.92 1.92
CA PHE A 65 -1.86 -9.36 3.10
C PHE A 65 -2.84 -9.58 4.26
N TYR A 66 -2.53 -10.57 5.10
CA TYR A 66 -3.39 -11.00 6.21
C TYR A 66 -2.83 -10.61 7.58
N SER A 67 -1.72 -9.86 7.59
CA SER A 67 -1.16 -9.28 8.81
C SER A 67 -0.40 -8.00 8.48
N GLY A 68 -0.25 -7.12 9.49
CA GLY A 68 0.61 -5.94 9.37
C GLY A 68 2.07 -6.31 9.10
N GLN A 69 2.54 -7.44 9.64
CA GLN A 69 3.91 -7.91 9.41
C GLN A 69 4.16 -8.26 7.93
N GLU A 70 3.24 -8.98 7.29
CA GLU A 70 3.37 -9.32 5.87
C GLU A 70 3.40 -8.07 4.97
N LEU A 71 2.62 -7.06 5.34
CA LEU A 71 2.64 -5.76 4.65
C LEU A 71 3.97 -5.04 4.88
N ASP A 72 4.44 -4.95 6.12
CA ASP A 72 5.70 -4.29 6.47
C ASP A 72 6.89 -4.95 5.77
N ASP A 73 6.94 -6.28 5.73
CA ASP A 73 7.96 -7.06 5.01
C ASP A 73 7.97 -6.69 3.52
N PHE A 74 6.80 -6.65 2.89
CA PHE A 74 6.66 -6.23 1.50
C PHE A 74 7.12 -4.78 1.26
N LEU A 75 6.77 -3.84 2.14
CA LEU A 75 7.18 -2.44 2.01
C LEU A 75 8.69 -2.26 2.22
N ASN A 76 9.29 -3.05 3.11
CA ASN A 76 10.73 -3.08 3.30
C ASN A 76 11.46 -3.61 2.06
N GLU A 77 10.96 -4.68 1.45
CA GLU A 77 11.45 -5.16 0.16
C GLU A 77 11.32 -4.09 -0.93
N LEU A 78 10.16 -3.45 -1.03
CA LEU A 78 9.86 -2.44 -2.07
C LEU A 78 10.79 -1.23 -2.00
N SER A 79 11.13 -0.79 -0.79
CA SER A 79 12.07 0.32 -0.55
C SER A 79 13.54 -0.09 -0.70
N GLY A 80 13.84 -1.37 -0.85
CA GLY A 80 15.21 -1.88 -0.87
C GLY A 80 15.87 -1.84 0.52
N ARG A 81 15.07 -1.84 1.60
CA ARG A 81 15.51 -2.00 2.98
C ARG A 81 15.57 -3.46 3.43
N GLY A 82 15.50 -4.42 2.50
CA GLY A 82 15.50 -5.85 2.80
C GLY A 82 16.72 -6.29 3.63
N LEU A 83 16.41 -6.80 4.83
CA LEU A 83 17.18 -7.69 5.71
C LEU A 83 18.71 -7.62 5.58
N ASN A 84 19.31 -6.60 6.20
CA ASN A 84 20.64 -6.70 6.79
C ASN A 84 20.49 -6.44 8.29
N ASP A 85 20.06 -7.47 9.03
CA ASP A 85 20.32 -7.60 10.46
C ASP A 85 21.01 -8.95 10.69
#